data_AF-A0A1G7SJQ5-F1
#
_entry.id   AF-A0A1G7SJQ5-F1
#
_cell.length_a   1.000
_cell.length_b   1.000
_cell.length_c   1.000
_cell.angle_alpha   90.00
_cell.angle_beta   90.00
_cell.angle_gamma   90.00
#
_symmetry.space_group_name_H-M   'P 1'
#
loop_
_entity.id
_entity.type
_entity.pdbx_description
1 polymer ?
#
loop_
_entity_poly.entity_id
_entity_poly.type
_entity_poly.pdbx_seq_one_letter_code
_entity_poly.pdbx_strand_id
1 'polypeptide(L)'
;MTSEAPDASKAPAWKTFSKYNEVKTSSQSFSQSSDLSENPRSLWKALWHSYADCLLRIEFQLALENVILNQMKKASPTIRDVAAAAGVSVATVSKYMNGTQRFSAPVEAKLKAAIEQLGYRSNPLARSMITGETRTIGLAILDIRNPHFTNIVKGANRIALQHDYTLLLVDTEESQERERPLIEALAQRVDGMIVSSRMPEDSVQWMLDLNKPVVLFGRNQHFPIPSVGTDSYLAAYMLARHLLNQGHRRIAYLGFEQSRWNAERIRGVQACLAEMGLSAAVYDAHAPSPQAGERACSAIMLGPDRPEAVICYNDLIALGFIKEARALGFNLPQDVSVGGFDNVPYGEYAYPALTTVDMQSEQMGELAMRKLIDSLAGKNDIEYSLLEPRLVVRDSTMRRPEAPHSAGTPHVRTAPPEKGTSR
;
A
#
# COMPACT_ATOMS: atom_id res chain seq x y z
N MET A 1 -47.86 61.28 -7.11
CA MET A 1 -46.98 61.78 -6.03
C MET A 1 -47.12 60.82 -4.86
N THR A 2 -45.99 60.54 -4.19
CA THR A 2 -45.81 59.75 -2.94
C THR A 2 -46.04 58.23 -3.08
N SER A 3 -45.22 57.33 -2.54
CA SER A 3 -43.96 57.38 -1.79
C SER A 3 -43.27 56.02 -1.94
N GLU A 4 -41.94 55.99 -1.93
CA GLU A 4 -41.12 54.78 -1.82
C GLU A 4 -41.53 53.92 -0.59
N ALA A 5 -41.51 52.60 -0.77
CA ALA A 5 -41.40 51.62 0.32
C ALA A 5 -40.02 50.94 0.20
N PRO A 6 -39.28 50.74 1.29
CA PRO A 6 -37.85 50.45 1.22
C PRO A 6 -37.57 48.99 0.82
N ASP A 7 -36.58 48.83 -0.05
CA ASP A 7 -35.97 47.55 -0.44
C ASP A 7 -35.36 46.84 0.78
N ALA A 8 -35.99 45.73 1.18
CA ALA A 8 -35.61 44.94 2.35
C ALA A 8 -34.31 44.12 2.15
N SER A 9 -33.69 44.13 0.96
CA SER A 9 -32.47 43.38 0.66
C SER A 9 -31.18 44.03 1.16
N LYS A 10 -31.24 45.25 1.74
CA LYS A 10 -30.08 46.00 2.27
C LYS A 10 -30.01 46.08 3.79
N ALA A 11 -30.70 45.22 4.53
CA ALA A 11 -30.51 45.18 5.98
C ALA A 11 -29.19 44.47 6.33
N PRO A 12 -28.21 45.13 6.96
CA PRO A 12 -26.96 44.48 7.33
C PRO A 12 -27.22 43.36 8.34
N ALA A 13 -26.52 42.22 8.19
CA ALA A 13 -26.75 40.97 8.94
C ALA A 13 -26.83 41.13 10.47
N TRP A 14 -26.26 42.19 11.04
CA TRP A 14 -26.36 42.52 12.46
C TRP A 14 -27.78 42.91 12.91
N LYS A 15 -28.62 43.48 12.04
CA LYS A 15 -30.03 43.79 12.37
C LYS A 15 -30.87 42.52 12.54
N THR A 16 -30.60 41.49 11.75
CA THR A 16 -31.24 40.17 11.86
C THR A 16 -30.74 39.43 13.10
N PHE A 17 -29.45 39.56 13.43
CA PHE A 17 -28.85 39.02 14.64
C PHE A 17 -29.39 39.68 15.93
N SER A 18 -29.64 40.99 15.90
CA SER A 18 -30.26 41.73 17.03
C SER A 18 -31.69 41.26 17.31
N LYS A 19 -32.50 41.06 16.26
CA LYS A 19 -33.87 40.50 16.41
C LYS A 19 -33.87 39.06 16.91
N TYR A 20 -32.93 38.23 16.45
CA TYR A 20 -32.79 36.86 16.92
C TYR A 20 -32.47 36.79 18.43
N ASN A 21 -31.59 37.67 18.92
CA ASN A 21 -31.27 37.73 20.34
C ASN A 21 -32.43 38.26 21.21
N GLU A 22 -33.19 39.26 20.76
CA GLU A 22 -34.38 39.75 21.49
C GLU A 22 -35.46 38.68 21.66
N VAL A 23 -35.72 37.87 20.62
CA VAL A 23 -36.70 36.77 20.68
C VAL A 23 -36.20 35.66 21.61
N LYS A 24 -34.90 35.35 21.61
CA LYS A 24 -34.28 34.32 22.46
C LYS A 24 -34.29 34.69 23.94
N THR A 25 -34.12 35.97 24.28
CA THR A 25 -34.28 36.45 25.67
C THR A 25 -35.71 36.36 26.17
N SER A 26 -36.71 36.57 25.29
CA SER A 26 -38.13 36.47 25.67
C SER A 26 -38.60 35.02 25.88
N SER A 27 -38.03 34.06 25.16
CA SER A 27 -38.36 32.62 25.31
C SER A 27 -37.70 31.97 26.53
N GLN A 28 -36.51 32.43 26.97
CA GLN A 28 -35.90 31.96 28.21
C GLN A 28 -36.66 32.39 29.47
N SER A 29 -37.36 33.53 29.46
CA SER A 29 -38.20 33.96 30.60
C SER A 29 -39.49 33.14 30.77
N PHE A 30 -39.87 32.31 29.79
CA PHE A 30 -41.12 31.54 29.82
C PHE A 30 -40.94 30.07 30.26
N SER A 31 -39.71 29.58 30.41
CA SER A 31 -39.42 28.16 30.69
C SER A 31 -39.40 27.77 32.19
N GLN A 32 -39.74 28.68 33.11
CA GLN A 32 -39.74 28.42 34.56
C GLN A 32 -41.12 28.34 35.24
N SER A 33 -42.24 28.36 34.52
CA SER A 33 -43.56 28.11 35.12
C SER A 33 -44.07 26.72 34.76
N SER A 34 -43.92 25.77 35.68
CA SER A 34 -44.53 24.44 35.64
C SER A 34 -46.00 24.51 36.02
N ASP A 35 -46.87 24.89 35.08
CA ASP A 35 -48.28 24.53 35.15
C ASP A 35 -48.91 24.61 33.75
N LEU A 36 -49.00 23.46 33.08
CA LEU A 36 -49.55 23.30 31.72
C LEU A 36 -50.90 22.60 31.75
N SER A 37 -51.78 22.99 32.67
CA SER A 37 -53.20 22.68 32.56
C SER A 37 -54.02 23.95 32.74
N GLU A 38 -54.93 24.20 31.78
CA GLU A 38 -56.03 25.18 31.83
C GLU A 38 -55.81 26.59 31.24
N ASN A 39 -55.33 26.73 29.99
CA ASN A 39 -55.81 27.84 29.12
C ASN A 39 -55.54 27.60 27.61
N PRO A 40 -56.56 27.53 26.74
CA PRO A 40 -56.36 27.40 25.29
C PRO A 40 -55.52 28.54 24.69
N ARG A 41 -55.58 29.77 25.24
CA ARG A 41 -54.85 30.93 24.69
C ARG A 41 -53.34 30.89 24.94
N SER A 42 -52.87 30.23 26.00
CA SER A 42 -51.43 30.10 26.29
C SER A 42 -50.77 29.08 25.36
N LEU A 43 -51.48 27.98 25.03
CA LEU A 43 -51.05 26.99 24.05
C LEU A 43 -50.92 27.58 22.63
N TRP A 44 -51.88 28.40 22.19
CA TRP A 44 -51.79 29.09 20.89
C TRP A 44 -50.61 30.09 20.84
N LYS A 45 -50.32 30.79 21.93
CA LYS A 45 -49.13 31.67 22.00
C LYS A 45 -47.83 30.87 21.94
N ALA A 46 -47.72 29.76 22.67
CA ALA A 46 -46.53 28.93 22.64
C ALA A 46 -46.28 28.31 21.25
N LEU A 47 -47.35 27.81 20.61
CA LEU A 47 -47.29 27.27 19.24
C LEU A 47 -46.92 28.35 18.22
N TRP A 48 -47.46 29.57 18.33
CA TRP A 48 -47.11 30.68 17.44
C TRP A 48 -45.65 31.10 17.58
N HIS A 49 -45.12 31.18 18.81
CA HIS A 49 -43.70 31.53 19.02
C HIS A 49 -42.77 30.42 18.51
N SER A 50 -43.13 29.15 18.70
CA SER A 50 -42.37 28.02 18.14
C SER A 50 -42.39 28.02 16.61
N TYR A 51 -43.53 28.37 15.99
CA TYR A 51 -43.64 28.47 14.54
C TYR A 51 -42.83 29.65 13.97
N ALA A 52 -42.86 30.80 14.63
CA ALA A 52 -42.07 31.97 14.27
C ALA A 52 -40.55 31.71 14.41
N ASP A 53 -40.10 31.03 15.47
CA ASP A 53 -38.69 30.66 15.65
C ASP A 53 -38.24 29.65 14.58
N CYS A 54 -39.13 28.74 14.18
CA CYS A 54 -38.87 27.80 13.08
C CYS A 54 -38.72 28.51 11.72
N LEU A 55 -39.61 29.46 11.41
CA LEU A 55 -39.52 30.26 10.18
C LEU A 55 -38.25 31.12 10.12
N LEU A 56 -37.86 31.75 11.22
CA LEU A 56 -36.62 32.53 11.31
C LEU A 56 -35.36 31.65 11.13
N ARG A 57 -35.38 30.41 11.63
CA ARG A 57 -34.30 29.44 11.40
C ARG A 57 -34.21 29.02 9.93
N ILE A 58 -35.35 28.81 9.28
CA ILE A 58 -35.40 28.45 7.85
C ILE A 58 -34.89 29.60 6.99
N GLU A 59 -35.31 30.85 7.24
CA GLU A 59 -34.81 32.02 6.50
C GLU A 59 -33.31 32.22 6.71
N PHE A 60 -32.80 32.01 7.93
CA PHE A 60 -31.37 32.08 8.21
C PHE A 60 -30.59 30.97 7.50
N GLN A 61 -31.11 29.75 7.49
CA GLN A 61 -30.52 28.61 6.77
C GLN A 61 -30.43 28.90 5.27
N LEU A 62 -31.51 29.39 4.65
CA LEU A 62 -31.56 29.75 3.23
C LEU A 62 -30.61 30.92 2.89
N ALA A 63 -30.46 31.89 3.79
CA ALA A 63 -29.50 32.98 3.61
C ALA A 63 -28.05 32.45 3.68
N LEU A 64 -27.76 31.51 4.58
CA LEU A 64 -26.45 30.88 4.69
C LEU A 64 -26.12 30.05 3.45
N GLU A 65 -27.07 29.25 2.98
CA GLU A 65 -26.95 28.45 1.75
C GLU A 65 -26.70 29.35 0.54
N ASN A 66 -27.41 30.47 0.41
CA ASN A 66 -27.18 31.43 -0.67
C ASN A 66 -25.80 32.10 -0.61
N VAL A 67 -25.29 32.43 0.58
CA VAL A 67 -23.93 32.97 0.74
C VAL A 67 -22.87 31.93 0.36
N ILE A 68 -23.06 30.68 0.77
CA ILE A 68 -22.17 29.55 0.43
C ILE A 68 -22.19 29.29 -1.08
N LEU A 69 -23.38 29.24 -1.69
CA LEU A 69 -23.54 29.05 -3.14
C LEU A 69 -22.94 30.19 -3.95
N ASN A 70 -23.02 31.45 -3.47
CA ASN A 70 -22.37 32.58 -4.13
C ASN A 70 -20.85 32.59 -3.98
N GLN A 71 -20.32 32.12 -2.83
CA GLN A 71 -18.89 31.92 -2.67
C GLN A 71 -18.36 30.80 -3.57
N MET A 72 -19.14 29.74 -3.79
CA MET A 72 -18.81 28.66 -4.72
C MET A 72 -18.92 29.05 -6.21
N LYS A 73 -19.69 30.08 -6.56
CA LYS A 73 -19.84 30.59 -7.94
C LYS A 73 -18.73 31.56 -8.39
N LYS A 74 -17.79 31.95 -7.51
CA LYS A 74 -16.62 32.72 -7.95
C LYS A 74 -15.71 31.78 -8.76
N ALA A 75 -15.73 31.93 -10.08
CA ALA A 75 -14.91 31.13 -10.98
C ALA A 75 -13.43 31.20 -10.53
N SER A 76 -12.81 30.03 -10.34
CA SER A 76 -11.40 29.95 -9.98
C SER A 76 -10.58 30.76 -11.00
N PRO A 77 -9.69 31.66 -10.54
CA PRO A 77 -8.89 32.48 -11.43
C PRO A 77 -8.11 31.60 -12.41
N THR A 78 -7.99 32.06 -13.65
CA THR A 78 -7.31 31.36 -14.73
C THR A 78 -5.96 32.01 -15.05
N ILE A 79 -5.12 31.32 -15.82
CA ILE A 79 -3.84 31.87 -16.28
C ILE A 79 -4.02 33.16 -17.11
N ARG A 80 -5.19 33.32 -17.75
CA ARG A 80 -5.54 34.53 -18.52
C ARG A 80 -5.80 35.71 -17.60
N ASP A 81 -6.44 35.48 -16.46
CA ASP A 81 -6.71 36.52 -15.46
C ASP A 81 -5.40 37.04 -14.85
N VAL A 82 -4.45 36.14 -14.58
CA VAL A 82 -3.10 36.52 -14.13
C VAL A 82 -2.36 37.32 -15.19
N ALA A 83 -2.42 36.90 -16.46
CA ALA A 83 -1.78 37.60 -17.57
C ALA A 83 -2.32 39.03 -17.73
N ALA A 84 -3.64 39.19 -17.63
CA ALA A 84 -4.30 40.49 -17.66
C ALA A 84 -3.91 41.37 -16.46
N ALA A 85 -3.92 40.82 -15.24
CA ALA A 85 -3.57 41.56 -14.03
C ALA A 85 -2.09 41.99 -13.99
N ALA A 86 -1.18 41.15 -14.51
CA ALA A 86 0.24 41.46 -14.57
C ALA A 86 0.65 42.29 -15.80
N GLY A 87 -0.24 42.45 -16.79
CA GLY A 87 0.02 43.17 -18.04
C GLY A 87 1.04 42.48 -18.96
N VAL A 88 1.02 41.15 -18.99
CA VAL A 88 1.94 40.33 -19.81
C VAL A 88 1.18 39.28 -20.63
N SER A 89 1.87 38.57 -21.52
CA SER A 89 1.24 37.48 -22.29
C SER A 89 1.02 36.22 -21.44
N VAL A 90 0.00 35.41 -21.79
CA VAL A 90 -0.25 34.10 -21.15
C VAL A 90 0.99 33.19 -21.22
N ALA A 91 1.75 33.26 -22.31
CA ALA A 91 3.01 32.53 -22.46
C ALA A 91 4.06 32.96 -21.43
N THR A 92 4.11 34.25 -21.08
CA THR A 92 5.02 34.78 -20.04
C THR A 92 4.65 34.25 -18.67
N VAL A 93 3.36 34.28 -18.32
CA VAL A 93 2.87 33.70 -17.04
C VAL A 93 3.17 32.21 -16.98
N SER A 94 2.93 31.46 -18.07
CA SER A 94 3.20 30.02 -18.12
C SER A 94 4.69 29.70 -17.89
N LYS A 95 5.60 30.42 -18.56
CA LYS A 95 7.04 30.22 -18.38
C LYS A 95 7.53 30.58 -16.98
N TYR A 96 6.96 31.63 -16.38
CA TYR A 96 7.25 31.99 -15.00
C TYR A 96 6.76 30.94 -14.01
N MET A 97 5.50 30.50 -14.13
CA MET A 97 4.91 29.47 -13.28
C MET A 97 5.62 28.12 -13.38
N ASN A 98 6.14 27.77 -14.57
CA ASN A 98 6.89 26.54 -14.80
C ASN A 98 8.40 26.69 -14.56
N GLY A 99 8.89 27.87 -14.19
CA GLY A 99 10.32 28.13 -13.97
C GLY A 99 11.21 27.97 -15.20
N THR A 100 10.64 27.92 -16.41
CA THR A 100 11.37 27.62 -17.65
C THR A 100 12.09 28.82 -18.26
N GLN A 101 11.80 30.03 -17.78
CA GLN A 101 12.48 31.26 -18.19
C GLN A 101 12.56 32.22 -17.01
N ARG A 102 13.73 32.82 -16.79
CA ARG A 102 13.89 33.93 -15.84
C ARG A 102 13.49 35.25 -16.50
N PHE A 103 12.85 36.12 -15.73
CA PHE A 103 12.47 37.45 -16.19
C PHE A 103 13.22 38.52 -15.38
N SER A 104 13.12 39.78 -15.80
CA SER A 104 13.69 40.86 -15.00
C SER A 104 12.96 40.97 -13.66
N ALA A 105 13.66 41.40 -12.61
CA ALA A 105 13.08 41.54 -11.27
C ALA A 105 11.74 42.33 -11.23
N PRO A 106 11.55 43.41 -12.03
CA PRO A 106 10.27 44.11 -12.09
C PRO A 106 9.12 43.26 -12.65
N VAL A 107 9.39 42.39 -13.62
CA VAL A 107 8.39 41.52 -14.24
C VAL A 107 8.01 40.38 -13.30
N GLU A 108 8.99 39.77 -12.63
CA GLU A 108 8.74 38.72 -11.64
C GLU A 108 7.95 39.26 -10.44
N ALA A 109 8.24 40.48 -9.98
CA ALA A 109 7.47 41.14 -8.92
C ALA A 109 6.00 41.35 -9.31
N LYS A 110 5.72 41.81 -10.55
CA LYS A 110 4.35 41.97 -11.06
C LYS A 110 3.61 40.64 -11.13
N LEU A 111 4.28 39.60 -11.64
CA LEU A 111 3.70 38.25 -11.74
C LEU A 111 3.37 37.69 -10.36
N LYS A 112 4.30 37.77 -9.41
CA LYS A 112 4.10 37.30 -8.03
C LYS A 112 2.92 38.02 -7.36
N ALA A 113 2.86 39.35 -7.47
CA ALA A 113 1.76 40.13 -6.91
C ALA A 113 0.40 39.75 -7.53
N ALA A 114 0.32 39.59 -8.85
CA ALA A 114 -0.91 39.18 -9.54
C ALA A 114 -1.37 37.77 -9.13
N ILE A 115 -0.44 36.82 -8.97
CA ILE A 115 -0.73 35.45 -8.54
C ILE A 115 -1.26 35.44 -7.10
N GLU A 116 -0.58 36.13 -6.18
CA GLU A 116 -0.97 36.22 -4.77
C GLU A 116 -2.34 36.91 -4.62
N GLN A 117 -2.55 38.02 -5.32
CA GLN A 117 -3.81 38.78 -5.29
C GLN A 117 -5.00 37.96 -5.78
N LEU A 118 -4.81 37.20 -6.87
CA LEU A 118 -5.86 36.37 -7.44
C LEU A 118 -6.02 35.03 -6.71
N GLY A 119 -5.02 34.60 -5.92
CA GLY A 119 -4.99 33.24 -5.37
C GLY A 119 -4.85 32.17 -6.47
N TYR A 120 -4.28 32.55 -7.63
CA TYR A 120 -4.13 31.64 -8.77
C TYR A 120 -3.19 30.48 -8.43
N ARG A 121 -3.60 29.27 -8.78
CA ARG A 121 -2.74 28.09 -8.78
C ARG A 121 -2.80 27.44 -10.15
N SER A 122 -1.64 27.00 -10.64
CA SER A 122 -1.55 26.16 -11.83
C SER A 122 -2.45 24.94 -11.65
N ASN A 123 -3.32 24.66 -12.64
CA ASN A 123 -4.15 23.46 -12.65
C ASN A 123 -3.40 22.36 -13.42
N PRO A 124 -2.95 21.28 -12.74
CA PRO A 124 -2.23 20.18 -13.41
C PRO A 124 -3.02 19.54 -14.55
N LEU A 125 -4.35 19.46 -14.45
CA LEU A 125 -5.22 18.90 -15.50
C LEU A 125 -5.27 19.81 -16.73
N ALA A 126 -5.32 21.14 -16.54
CA ALA A 126 -5.28 22.07 -17.67
C ALA A 126 -3.89 22.07 -18.32
N ARG A 127 -2.82 21.85 -17.53
CA ARG A 127 -1.46 21.69 -18.04
C ARG A 127 -1.35 20.40 -18.86
N SER A 128 -1.81 19.26 -18.36
CA SER A 128 -1.70 17.97 -19.04
C SER A 128 -2.47 17.93 -20.35
N MET A 129 -3.60 18.65 -20.46
CA MET A 129 -4.33 18.81 -21.74
C MET A 129 -3.51 19.54 -22.81
N ILE A 130 -2.57 20.41 -22.40
CA ILE A 130 -1.71 21.16 -23.32
C ILE A 130 -0.43 20.38 -23.61
N THR A 131 0.19 19.79 -22.58
CA THR A 131 1.49 19.11 -22.70
C THR A 131 1.38 17.65 -23.12
N GLY A 132 0.21 17.03 -22.96
CA GLY A 132 0.04 15.57 -23.06
C GLY A 132 0.61 14.79 -21.86
N GLU A 133 1.37 15.46 -20.99
CA GLU A 133 2.02 14.89 -19.80
C GLU A 133 1.26 15.27 -18.53
N THR A 134 0.91 14.26 -17.74
CA THR A 134 0.25 14.38 -16.44
C THR A 134 1.23 14.62 -15.29
N ARG A 135 2.53 14.36 -15.50
CA ARG A 135 3.55 14.28 -14.44
C ARG A 135 3.14 13.35 -13.31
N THR A 136 2.44 12.28 -13.69
CA THR A 136 1.94 11.26 -12.77
C THR A 136 2.41 9.89 -13.24
N ILE A 137 2.91 9.09 -12.32
CA ILE A 137 3.31 7.69 -12.54
C ILE A 137 2.36 6.79 -11.78
N GLY A 138 1.89 5.74 -12.45
CA GLY A 138 1.08 4.71 -11.83
C GLY A 138 1.94 3.67 -11.14
N LEU A 139 1.50 3.18 -9.97
CA LEU A 139 2.07 2.01 -9.33
C LEU A 139 0.93 1.08 -8.91
N ALA A 140 0.85 -0.09 -9.53
CA ALA A 140 -0.08 -1.15 -9.15
C ALA A 140 0.64 -2.17 -8.25
N ILE A 141 0.13 -2.35 -7.02
CA ILE A 141 0.62 -3.33 -6.05
C ILE A 141 -0.48 -4.32 -5.69
N LEU A 142 -0.09 -5.41 -5.03
CA LEU A 142 -0.99 -6.52 -4.76
C LEU A 142 -1.75 -6.41 -3.43
N ASP A 143 -1.16 -5.84 -2.39
CA ASP A 143 -1.87 -5.58 -1.12
C ASP A 143 -1.16 -4.48 -0.33
N ILE A 144 -1.84 -3.36 -0.05
CA ILE A 144 -1.27 -2.26 0.73
C ILE A 144 -0.96 -2.65 2.18
N ARG A 145 -1.54 -3.73 2.69
CA ARG A 145 -1.33 -4.22 4.07
C ARG A 145 -0.06 -5.03 4.21
N ASN A 146 0.55 -5.51 3.12
CA ASN A 146 1.83 -6.21 3.18
C ASN A 146 2.99 -5.19 3.08
N PRO A 147 3.85 -5.07 4.12
CA PRO A 147 4.96 -4.14 4.12
C PRO A 147 5.96 -4.31 2.98
N HIS A 148 6.05 -5.51 2.38
CA HIS A 148 6.82 -5.74 1.15
C HIS A 148 6.46 -4.72 0.07
N PHE A 149 5.16 -4.55 -0.21
CA PHE A 149 4.69 -3.63 -1.25
C PHE A 149 4.78 -2.17 -0.82
N THR A 150 4.53 -1.85 0.45
CA THR A 150 4.69 -0.45 0.89
C THR A 150 6.15 0.00 0.89
N ASN A 151 7.10 -0.91 1.11
CA ASN A 151 8.53 -0.62 0.95
C ASN A 151 8.90 -0.36 -0.51
N ILE A 152 8.32 -1.13 -1.45
CA ILE A 152 8.41 -0.83 -2.90
C ILE A 152 7.87 0.57 -3.19
N VAL A 153 6.68 0.92 -2.68
CA VAL A 153 6.07 2.26 -2.85
C VAL A 153 7.00 3.34 -2.32
N LYS A 154 7.61 3.15 -1.14
CA LYS A 154 8.57 4.10 -0.53
C LYS A 154 9.77 4.35 -1.44
N GLY A 155 10.40 3.30 -1.94
CA GLY A 155 11.55 3.40 -2.86
C GLY A 155 11.18 4.08 -4.16
N ALA A 156 10.08 3.65 -4.80
CA ALA A 156 9.59 4.24 -6.04
C ALA A 156 9.24 5.72 -5.88
N ASN A 157 8.53 6.09 -4.82
CA ASN A 157 8.12 7.47 -4.57
C ASN A 157 9.32 8.41 -4.34
N ARG A 158 10.38 7.93 -3.69
CA ARG A 158 11.62 8.72 -3.50
C ARG A 158 12.21 9.14 -4.83
N ILE A 159 12.32 8.21 -5.78
CA ILE A 159 12.85 8.49 -7.12
C ILE A 159 11.86 9.34 -7.92
N ALA A 160 10.55 9.07 -7.84
CA ALA A 160 9.54 9.87 -8.54
C ALA A 160 9.63 11.36 -8.16
N LEU A 161 9.72 11.66 -6.85
CA LEU A 161 9.81 13.03 -6.34
C LEU A 161 11.11 13.73 -6.77
N GLN A 162 12.22 13.00 -6.90
CA GLN A 162 13.48 13.56 -7.43
C GLN A 162 13.37 14.02 -8.89
N HIS A 163 12.37 13.51 -9.62
CA HIS A 163 12.14 13.79 -11.03
C HIS A 163 10.80 14.54 -11.28
N ASP A 164 10.25 15.18 -10.24
CA ASP A 164 9.00 15.97 -10.29
C ASP A 164 7.77 15.17 -10.77
N TYR A 165 7.73 13.87 -10.49
CA TYR A 165 6.57 13.01 -10.72
C TYR A 165 5.78 12.78 -9.42
N THR A 166 4.45 12.80 -9.55
CA THR A 166 3.53 12.35 -8.50
C THR A 166 3.22 10.86 -8.68
N LEU A 167 3.17 10.10 -7.57
CA LEU A 167 2.83 8.68 -7.61
C LEU A 167 1.32 8.47 -7.37
N LEU A 168 0.66 7.75 -8.27
CA LEU A 168 -0.71 7.29 -8.12
C LEU A 168 -0.73 5.78 -7.85
N LEU A 169 -1.12 5.40 -6.63
CA LEU A 169 -1.15 4.01 -6.19
C LEU A 169 -2.49 3.35 -6.49
N VAL A 170 -2.44 2.10 -6.95
CA VAL A 170 -3.59 1.20 -7.08
C VAL A 170 -3.29 -0.11 -6.34
N ASP A 171 -4.22 -0.53 -5.50
CA ASP A 171 -4.20 -1.82 -4.83
C ASP A 171 -5.11 -2.80 -5.59
N THR A 172 -4.55 -3.92 -6.05
CA THR A 172 -5.29 -4.96 -6.77
C THR A 172 -5.84 -6.03 -5.84
N GLU A 173 -5.53 -5.96 -4.53
CA GLU A 173 -6.01 -6.85 -3.48
C GLU A 173 -5.88 -8.34 -3.85
N GLU A 174 -4.69 -8.72 -4.34
CA GLU A 174 -4.29 -10.09 -4.67
C GLU A 174 -5.16 -10.78 -5.75
N SER A 175 -5.97 -10.01 -6.48
CA SER A 175 -7.03 -10.55 -7.36
C SER A 175 -6.70 -10.41 -8.83
N GLN A 176 -6.36 -11.54 -9.48
CA GLN A 176 -6.08 -11.58 -10.93
C GLN A 176 -7.21 -10.99 -11.77
N GLU A 177 -8.47 -11.24 -11.40
CA GLU A 177 -9.66 -10.74 -12.11
C GLU A 177 -9.77 -9.21 -12.06
N ARG A 178 -9.32 -8.59 -10.96
CA ARG A 178 -9.38 -7.14 -10.77
C ARG A 178 -8.19 -6.41 -11.38
N GLU A 179 -7.06 -7.07 -11.61
CA GLU A 179 -5.83 -6.43 -12.07
C GLU A 179 -6.02 -5.66 -13.37
N ARG A 180 -6.52 -6.34 -14.42
CA ARG A 180 -6.66 -5.73 -15.74
C ARG A 180 -7.52 -4.45 -15.75
N PRO A 181 -8.79 -4.46 -15.29
CA PRO A 181 -9.61 -3.25 -15.33
C PRO A 181 -9.05 -2.11 -14.47
N LEU A 182 -8.40 -2.43 -13.34
CA LEU A 182 -7.75 -1.43 -12.47
C LEU A 182 -6.54 -0.79 -13.14
N ILE A 183 -5.69 -1.60 -13.79
CA ILE A 183 -4.50 -1.11 -14.50
C ILE A 183 -4.89 -0.35 -15.78
N GLU A 184 -5.90 -0.80 -16.53
CA GLU A 184 -6.46 -0.05 -17.68
C GLU A 184 -6.99 1.32 -17.23
N ALA A 185 -7.70 1.38 -16.10
CA ALA A 185 -8.15 2.65 -15.53
C ALA A 185 -6.97 3.54 -15.07
N LEU A 186 -5.92 2.94 -14.49
CA LEU A 186 -4.71 3.65 -14.11
C LEU A 186 -4.01 4.27 -15.33
N ALA A 187 -3.91 3.51 -16.42
CA ALA A 187 -3.27 3.92 -17.68
C ALA A 187 -3.79 5.25 -18.23
N GLN A 188 -5.08 5.52 -18.07
CA GLN A 188 -5.74 6.73 -18.57
C GLN A 188 -5.35 8.00 -17.80
N ARG A 189 -4.67 7.87 -16.65
CA ARG A 189 -4.39 8.97 -15.72
C ARG A 189 -2.91 9.25 -15.53
N VAL A 190 -2.03 8.48 -16.17
CA VAL A 190 -0.60 8.47 -15.90
C VAL A 190 0.22 8.51 -17.19
N ASP A 191 1.48 8.93 -17.07
CA ASP A 191 2.43 8.98 -18.18
C ASP A 191 3.08 7.62 -18.42
N GLY A 192 3.24 6.82 -17.36
CA GLY A 192 3.74 5.45 -17.38
C GLY A 192 3.42 4.76 -16.07
N MET A 193 3.69 3.46 -15.97
CA MET A 193 3.33 2.67 -14.79
C MET A 193 4.32 1.57 -14.43
N ILE A 194 4.34 1.24 -13.15
CA ILE A 194 5.02 0.07 -12.60
C ILE A 194 3.96 -0.89 -12.09
N VAL A 195 4.08 -2.18 -12.42
CA VAL A 195 3.04 -3.17 -12.13
C VAL A 195 3.63 -4.39 -11.43
N SER A 196 3.12 -4.68 -10.24
CA SER A 196 3.17 -6.02 -9.63
C SER A 196 1.92 -6.78 -10.02
N SER A 197 2.06 -8.00 -10.52
CA SER A 197 0.93 -8.78 -11.04
C SER A 197 0.96 -10.23 -10.55
N ARG A 198 -0.22 -10.77 -10.24
CA ARG A 198 -0.48 -12.20 -10.00
C ARG A 198 -0.79 -12.96 -11.28
N MET A 199 -1.09 -12.26 -12.39
CA MET A 199 -1.32 -12.93 -13.66
C MET A 199 -0.08 -13.74 -14.06
N PRO A 200 -0.29 -14.90 -14.72
CA PRO A 200 0.79 -15.63 -15.35
C PRO A 200 1.58 -14.73 -16.30
N GLU A 201 2.87 -15.04 -16.47
CA GLU A 201 3.76 -14.24 -17.29
C GLU A 201 3.24 -14.07 -18.72
N ASP A 202 2.67 -15.12 -19.31
CA ASP A 202 2.11 -15.13 -20.68
C ASP A 202 0.85 -14.27 -20.83
N SER A 203 0.25 -13.81 -19.73
CA SER A 203 -1.02 -13.09 -19.70
C SER A 203 -0.86 -11.57 -19.60
N VAL A 204 0.36 -11.03 -19.58
CA VAL A 204 0.61 -9.58 -19.45
C VAL A 204 0.77 -8.85 -20.78
N GLN A 205 0.65 -9.54 -21.91
CA GLN A 205 0.84 -8.96 -23.26
C GLN A 205 0.00 -7.71 -23.51
N TRP A 206 -1.25 -7.71 -23.04
CA TRP A 206 -2.20 -6.61 -23.23
C TRP A 206 -1.71 -5.28 -22.65
N MET A 207 -0.73 -5.29 -21.74
CA MET A 207 -0.11 -4.07 -21.23
C MET A 207 0.66 -3.31 -22.31
N LEU A 208 1.14 -4.00 -23.36
CA LEU A 208 1.74 -3.36 -24.54
C LEU A 208 0.72 -2.54 -25.32
N ASP A 209 -0.54 -2.97 -25.32
CA ASP A 209 -1.63 -2.30 -26.05
C ASP A 209 -2.09 -1.01 -25.36
N LEU A 210 -1.64 -0.75 -24.13
CA LEU A 210 -1.94 0.48 -23.39
C LEU A 210 -1.25 1.72 -23.98
N ASN A 211 -0.25 1.54 -24.86
CA ASN A 211 0.55 2.64 -25.44
C ASN A 211 1.16 3.56 -24.37
N LYS A 212 1.63 2.96 -23.26
CA LYS A 212 2.31 3.64 -22.15
C LYS A 212 3.56 2.85 -21.78
N PRO A 213 4.66 3.50 -21.35
CA PRO A 213 5.77 2.81 -20.71
C PRO A 213 5.31 2.02 -19.48
N VAL A 214 5.68 0.74 -19.42
CA VAL A 214 5.38 -0.18 -18.32
C VAL A 214 6.67 -0.80 -17.82
N VAL A 215 6.83 -0.92 -16.50
CA VAL A 215 7.87 -1.74 -15.86
C VAL A 215 7.20 -2.79 -14.98
N LEU A 216 7.63 -4.05 -15.09
CA LEU A 216 7.06 -5.16 -14.31
C LEU A 216 7.92 -5.53 -13.10
N PHE A 217 7.28 -5.95 -12.02
CA PHE A 217 7.95 -6.70 -10.97
C PHE A 217 7.94 -8.21 -11.25
N GLY A 218 9.07 -8.86 -10.98
CA GLY A 218 9.29 -10.25 -11.31
C GLY A 218 9.78 -10.44 -12.75
N ARG A 219 10.34 -11.61 -13.02
CA ARG A 219 10.95 -11.94 -14.31
C ARG A 219 9.93 -11.86 -15.44
N ASN A 220 10.25 -11.17 -16.53
CA ASN A 220 9.48 -11.22 -17.77
C ASN A 220 10.44 -11.53 -18.92
N GLN A 221 10.25 -12.68 -19.56
CA GLN A 221 11.04 -13.22 -20.67
C GLN A 221 10.25 -13.25 -21.98
N HIS A 222 8.93 -13.20 -21.91
CA HIS A 222 8.05 -13.39 -23.08
C HIS A 222 7.79 -12.09 -23.84
N PHE A 223 7.82 -10.94 -23.15
CA PHE A 223 7.47 -9.65 -23.74
C PHE A 223 8.59 -8.62 -23.59
N PRO A 224 8.71 -7.66 -24.51
CA PRO A 224 9.72 -6.58 -24.44
C PRO A 224 9.33 -5.50 -23.42
N ILE A 225 8.98 -5.92 -22.19
CA ILE A 225 8.63 -5.04 -21.08
C ILE A 225 9.77 -5.12 -20.06
N PRO A 226 10.44 -3.99 -19.74
CA PRO A 226 11.47 -3.95 -18.71
C PRO A 226 10.95 -4.54 -17.40
N SER A 227 11.80 -5.26 -16.69
CA SER A 227 11.40 -5.89 -15.44
C SER A 227 12.48 -5.81 -14.37
N VAL A 228 12.03 -5.79 -13.12
CA VAL A 228 12.89 -5.77 -11.93
C VAL A 228 12.40 -6.86 -10.98
N GLY A 229 13.31 -7.63 -10.40
CA GLY A 229 12.94 -8.65 -9.43
C GLY A 229 14.09 -9.03 -8.54
N THR A 230 13.79 -9.91 -7.59
CA THR A 230 14.78 -10.52 -6.70
C THR A 230 14.77 -12.02 -6.93
N ASP A 231 15.93 -12.66 -6.83
CA ASP A 231 16.08 -14.08 -7.09
C ASP A 231 15.33 -14.92 -6.04
N SER A 232 14.12 -15.35 -6.39
CA SER A 232 13.24 -16.11 -5.50
C SER A 232 13.71 -17.55 -5.30
N TYR A 233 14.41 -18.12 -6.28
CA TYR A 233 15.01 -19.44 -6.18
C TYR A 233 16.18 -19.40 -5.19
N LEU A 234 17.11 -18.46 -5.37
CA LEU A 234 18.25 -18.28 -4.48
C LEU A 234 17.80 -17.93 -3.06
N ALA A 235 16.82 -17.04 -2.90
CA ALA A 235 16.26 -16.70 -1.59
C ALA A 235 15.81 -17.94 -0.83
N ALA A 236 15.02 -18.80 -1.48
CA ALA A 236 14.48 -20.00 -0.86
C ALA A 236 15.56 -21.07 -0.62
N TYR A 237 16.50 -21.21 -1.55
CA TYR A 237 17.66 -22.08 -1.39
C TYR A 237 18.52 -21.69 -0.18
N MET A 238 18.81 -20.40 -0.01
CA MET A 238 19.58 -19.88 1.13
C MET A 238 18.92 -20.18 2.48
N LEU A 239 17.61 -19.97 2.57
CA LEU A 239 16.85 -20.24 3.80
C LEU A 239 16.78 -21.75 4.10
N ALA A 240 16.55 -22.59 3.09
CA ALA A 240 16.60 -24.05 3.25
C ALA A 240 17.99 -24.53 3.67
N ARG A 241 19.05 -23.97 3.06
CA ARG A 241 20.45 -24.28 3.41
C ARG A 241 20.76 -23.92 4.86
N HIS A 242 20.31 -22.75 5.32
CA HIS A 242 20.45 -22.33 6.71
C HIS A 242 19.85 -23.35 7.67
N LEU A 243 18.62 -23.80 7.41
CA LEU A 243 17.96 -24.82 8.24
C LEU A 243 18.67 -26.18 8.18
N LEU A 244 19.12 -26.62 7.01
CA LEU A 244 19.91 -27.85 6.87
C LEU A 244 21.22 -27.80 7.67
N ASN A 245 21.93 -26.67 7.62
CA ASN A 245 23.17 -26.42 8.37
C ASN A 245 22.91 -26.38 9.89
N GLN A 246 21.71 -25.98 10.30
CA GLN A 246 21.24 -26.06 11.68
C GLN A 246 20.82 -27.48 12.11
N GLY A 247 20.88 -28.47 11.22
CA GLY A 247 20.57 -29.87 11.54
C GLY A 247 19.11 -30.26 11.31
N HIS A 248 18.27 -29.38 10.77
CA HIS A 248 16.91 -29.75 10.39
C HIS A 248 16.92 -30.74 9.23
N ARG A 249 16.02 -31.73 9.28
CA ARG A 249 15.87 -32.77 8.25
C ARG A 249 14.42 -32.92 7.78
N ARG A 250 13.45 -32.73 8.68
CA ARG A 250 12.02 -32.66 8.31
C ARG A 250 11.60 -31.21 8.15
N ILE A 251 11.61 -30.71 6.92
CA ILE A 251 11.27 -29.33 6.59
C ILE A 251 9.95 -29.31 5.81
N ALA A 252 9.03 -28.43 6.21
CA ALA A 252 7.82 -28.14 5.45
C ALA A 252 7.94 -26.77 4.76
N TYR A 253 7.30 -26.63 3.62
CA TYR A 253 7.09 -25.35 2.94
C TYR A 253 5.59 -25.03 2.93
N LEU A 254 5.21 -23.91 3.55
CA LEU A 254 3.85 -23.39 3.56
C LEU A 254 3.73 -22.28 2.51
N GLY A 255 3.27 -22.67 1.32
CA GLY A 255 3.21 -21.87 0.10
C GLY A 255 1.96 -21.00 -0.04
N PHE A 256 1.91 -20.30 -1.18
CA PHE A 256 0.70 -19.67 -1.69
C PHE A 256 0.60 -19.91 -3.20
N GLU A 257 -0.21 -20.88 -3.62
CA GLU A 257 -0.18 -21.42 -5.00
C GLU A 257 -0.55 -20.40 -6.08
N GLN A 258 -1.41 -19.44 -5.78
CA GLN A 258 -1.81 -18.40 -6.75
C GLN A 258 -0.68 -17.38 -7.03
N SER A 259 0.42 -17.44 -6.29
CA SER A 259 1.59 -16.62 -6.53
C SER A 259 2.50 -17.23 -7.60
N ARG A 260 2.76 -16.46 -8.66
CA ARG A 260 3.81 -16.78 -9.64
C ARG A 260 5.22 -16.94 -9.05
N TRP A 261 5.51 -16.35 -7.87
CA TRP A 261 6.80 -16.52 -7.20
C TRP A 261 6.91 -17.82 -6.40
N ASN A 262 5.78 -18.48 -6.11
CA ASN A 262 5.73 -19.67 -5.29
C ASN A 262 6.51 -20.84 -5.91
N ALA A 263 6.39 -21.03 -7.23
CA ALA A 263 7.06 -22.10 -7.96
C ALA A 263 8.60 -22.00 -7.86
N GLU A 264 9.16 -20.80 -8.00
CA GLU A 264 10.60 -20.55 -7.85
C GLU A 264 11.09 -20.87 -6.44
N ARG A 265 10.32 -20.45 -5.42
CA ARG A 265 10.66 -20.71 -4.01
C ARG A 265 10.61 -22.20 -3.70
N ILE A 266 9.56 -22.91 -4.11
CA ILE A 266 9.46 -24.38 -3.97
C ILE A 266 10.67 -25.03 -4.63
N ARG A 267 11.03 -24.63 -5.85
CA ARG A 267 12.19 -25.19 -6.56
C ARG A 267 13.49 -24.96 -5.79
N GLY A 268 13.69 -23.77 -5.22
CA GLY A 268 14.85 -23.45 -4.39
C GLY A 268 14.96 -24.33 -3.14
N VAL A 269 13.85 -24.49 -2.41
CA VAL A 269 13.78 -25.37 -1.22
C VAL A 269 14.07 -26.82 -1.61
N GLN A 270 13.37 -27.35 -2.62
CA GLN A 270 13.51 -28.75 -3.03
C GLN A 270 14.91 -29.05 -3.56
N ALA A 271 15.49 -28.16 -4.37
CA ALA A 271 16.86 -28.33 -4.87
C ALA A 271 17.88 -28.42 -3.73
N CYS A 272 17.75 -27.56 -2.72
CA CYS A 272 18.64 -27.58 -1.56
C CYS A 272 18.53 -28.87 -0.74
N LEU A 273 17.30 -29.34 -0.51
CA LEU A 273 17.02 -30.57 0.25
C LEU A 273 17.47 -31.83 -0.50
N ALA A 274 17.30 -31.86 -1.82
CA ALA A 274 17.67 -32.98 -2.67
C ALA A 274 19.17 -33.30 -2.61
N GLU A 275 20.03 -32.32 -2.35
CA GLU A 275 21.47 -32.53 -2.17
C GLU A 275 21.80 -33.47 -1.00
N MET A 276 20.89 -33.58 -0.02
CA MET A 276 21.01 -34.49 1.13
C MET A 276 20.04 -35.69 1.02
N GLY A 277 19.41 -35.90 -0.15
CA GLY A 277 18.41 -36.95 -0.36
C GLY A 277 17.08 -36.70 0.39
N LEU A 278 16.78 -35.44 0.71
CA LEU A 278 15.57 -35.03 1.43
C LEU A 278 14.60 -34.31 0.48
N SER A 279 13.34 -34.18 0.91
CA SER A 279 12.33 -33.36 0.24
C SER A 279 11.48 -32.61 1.27
N ALA A 280 10.89 -31.48 0.85
CA ALA A 280 9.96 -30.74 1.70
C ALA A 280 8.53 -31.24 1.50
N ALA A 281 7.78 -31.35 2.60
CA ALA A 281 6.31 -31.39 2.54
C ALA A 281 5.79 -30.01 2.12
N VAL A 282 4.89 -29.95 1.13
CA VAL A 282 4.35 -28.69 0.60
C VAL A 282 2.89 -28.55 1.02
N TYR A 283 2.56 -27.42 1.62
CA TYR A 283 1.21 -27.03 2.03
C TYR A 283 0.83 -25.72 1.32
N ASP A 284 -0.47 -25.48 1.12
CA ASP A 284 -0.97 -24.19 0.62
C ASP A 284 -1.67 -23.43 1.76
N ALA A 285 -1.30 -22.16 1.93
CA ALA A 285 -1.97 -21.26 2.87
C ALA A 285 -3.29 -20.72 2.29
N HIS A 286 -3.51 -20.83 0.98
CA HIS A 286 -4.66 -20.29 0.23
C HIS A 286 -4.79 -18.76 0.22
N ALA A 287 -4.07 -18.03 1.06
CA ALA A 287 -3.95 -16.57 1.01
C ALA A 287 -2.63 -16.09 1.65
N PRO A 288 -2.04 -14.97 1.19
CA PRO A 288 -0.79 -14.42 1.71
C PRO A 288 -0.99 -13.58 2.98
N SER A 289 -1.74 -14.11 3.96
CA SER A 289 -2.18 -13.38 5.16
C SER A 289 -1.78 -14.05 6.47
N PRO A 290 -1.70 -13.31 7.59
CA PRO A 290 -1.48 -13.92 8.90
C PRO A 290 -2.56 -14.94 9.28
N GLN A 291 -3.83 -14.65 8.99
CA GLN A 291 -4.93 -15.54 9.31
C GLN A 291 -4.85 -16.87 8.55
N ALA A 292 -4.32 -16.86 7.33
CA ALA A 292 -4.04 -18.08 6.58
C ALA A 292 -2.92 -18.91 7.22
N GLY A 293 -1.86 -18.26 7.70
CA GLY A 293 -0.80 -18.91 8.48
C GLY A 293 -1.32 -19.54 9.78
N GLU A 294 -2.20 -18.84 10.49
CA GLU A 294 -2.87 -19.36 11.69
C GLU A 294 -3.67 -20.64 11.37
N ARG A 295 -4.54 -20.59 10.34
CA ARG A 295 -5.36 -21.75 9.95
C ARG A 295 -4.53 -22.96 9.52
N ALA A 296 -3.45 -22.73 8.78
CA ALA A 296 -2.57 -23.80 8.30
C ALA A 296 -1.75 -24.43 9.43
N CYS A 297 -1.43 -23.67 10.48
CA CYS A 297 -0.59 -24.11 11.59
C CYS A 297 -1.12 -25.38 12.26
N SER A 298 -2.40 -25.42 12.64
CA SER A 298 -2.97 -26.55 13.36
C SER A 298 -2.88 -27.86 12.57
N ALA A 299 -3.14 -27.81 11.26
CA ALA A 299 -3.05 -28.98 10.38
C ALA A 299 -1.60 -29.50 10.26
N ILE A 300 -0.62 -28.60 10.20
CA ILE A 300 0.80 -28.93 10.07
C ILE A 300 1.36 -29.46 11.39
N MET A 301 1.06 -28.78 12.51
CA MET A 301 1.69 -29.05 13.80
C MET A 301 1.08 -30.22 14.56
N LEU A 302 -0.21 -30.50 14.35
CA LEU A 302 -0.91 -31.64 14.95
C LEU A 302 -0.96 -32.86 14.01
N GLY A 303 -0.38 -32.76 12.82
CA GLY A 303 -0.27 -33.85 11.87
C GLY A 303 0.70 -34.95 12.33
N PRO A 304 0.62 -36.16 11.75
CA PRO A 304 1.46 -37.30 12.14
C PRO A 304 2.95 -37.07 11.87
N ASP A 305 3.27 -36.32 10.81
CA ASP A 305 4.64 -36.04 10.37
C ASP A 305 5.06 -34.60 10.67
N ARG A 306 4.95 -34.20 11.95
CA ARG A 306 5.26 -32.84 12.41
C ARG A 306 6.67 -32.40 11.93
N PRO A 307 6.80 -31.27 11.22
CA PRO A 307 8.09 -30.79 10.74
C PRO A 307 8.95 -30.23 11.87
N GLU A 308 10.26 -30.27 11.69
CA GLU A 308 11.23 -29.61 12.57
C GLU A 308 11.43 -28.14 12.20
N ALA A 309 11.12 -27.77 10.97
CA ALA A 309 11.10 -26.38 10.53
C ALA A 309 10.05 -26.15 9.44
N VAL A 310 9.49 -24.95 9.40
CA VAL A 310 8.55 -24.49 8.37
C VAL A 310 9.12 -23.25 7.69
N ILE A 311 9.23 -23.32 6.36
CA ILE A 311 9.49 -22.16 5.51
C ILE A 311 8.14 -21.66 5.00
N CYS A 312 7.73 -20.48 5.43
CA CYS A 312 6.49 -19.86 4.99
C CYS A 312 6.73 -19.00 3.75
N TYR A 313 5.72 -18.91 2.87
CA TYR A 313 5.78 -18.14 1.64
C TYR A 313 6.15 -16.67 1.89
N ASN A 314 5.66 -16.04 2.94
CA ASN A 314 6.08 -14.70 3.34
C ASN A 314 6.03 -14.53 4.86
N ASP A 315 6.55 -13.40 5.34
CA ASP A 315 6.59 -13.08 6.76
C ASP A 315 5.20 -12.97 7.38
N LEU A 316 4.18 -12.51 6.64
CA LEU A 316 2.82 -12.42 7.19
C LEU A 316 2.27 -13.80 7.54
N ILE A 317 2.39 -14.78 6.65
CA ILE A 317 2.03 -16.18 6.94
C ILE A 317 2.88 -16.71 8.10
N ALA A 318 4.20 -16.44 8.10
CA ALA A 318 5.09 -16.90 9.17
C ALA A 318 4.69 -16.37 10.55
N LEU A 319 4.33 -15.09 10.65
CA LEU A 319 3.88 -14.46 11.88
C LEU A 319 2.56 -15.05 12.38
N GLY A 320 1.62 -15.30 11.48
CA GLY A 320 0.39 -16.03 11.80
C GLY A 320 0.65 -17.45 12.31
N PHE A 321 1.55 -18.17 11.64
CA PHE A 321 1.96 -19.50 12.03
C PHE A 321 2.61 -19.51 13.44
N ILE A 322 3.53 -18.58 13.71
CA ILE A 322 4.18 -18.44 15.02
C ILE A 322 3.15 -18.17 16.12
N LYS A 323 2.20 -17.26 15.87
CA LYS A 323 1.14 -16.92 16.82
C LYS A 323 0.31 -18.15 17.18
N GLU A 324 -0.16 -18.90 16.18
CA GLU A 324 -1.00 -20.07 16.42
C GLU A 324 -0.21 -21.22 17.06
N ALA A 325 1.01 -21.50 16.62
CA ALA A 325 1.82 -22.56 17.21
C ALA A 325 2.04 -22.34 18.72
N ARG A 326 2.25 -21.09 19.12
CA ARG A 326 2.33 -20.72 20.54
C ARG A 326 1.00 -20.88 21.27
N ALA A 327 -0.11 -20.52 20.63
CA ALA A 327 -1.46 -20.71 21.20
C ALA A 327 -1.80 -22.20 21.41
N LEU A 328 -1.29 -23.07 20.55
CA LEU A 328 -1.36 -24.53 20.70
C LEU A 328 -0.41 -25.10 21.76
N GLY A 329 0.42 -24.27 22.40
CA GLY A 329 1.33 -24.68 23.46
C GLY A 329 2.72 -25.13 23.00
N PHE A 330 3.08 -24.95 21.72
CA PHE A 330 4.43 -25.23 21.24
C PHE A 330 5.40 -24.12 21.68
N ASN A 331 6.61 -24.52 22.08
CA ASN A 331 7.72 -23.63 22.41
C ASN A 331 8.55 -23.36 21.16
N LEU A 332 8.56 -22.13 20.67
CA LEU A 332 9.33 -21.77 19.47
C LEU A 332 10.62 -21.03 19.89
N PRO A 333 11.78 -21.34 19.28
CA PRO A 333 12.00 -22.28 18.16
C PRO A 333 12.22 -23.76 18.55
N GLN A 334 12.06 -24.13 19.82
CA GLN A 334 12.44 -25.45 20.36
C GLN A 334 11.66 -26.62 19.75
N ASP A 335 10.36 -26.46 19.52
CA ASP A 335 9.51 -27.47 18.91
C ASP A 335 9.54 -27.38 17.37
N VAL A 336 9.60 -26.17 16.83
CA VAL A 336 9.61 -25.90 15.38
C VAL A 336 10.33 -24.59 15.09
N SER A 337 11.28 -24.63 14.14
CA SER A 337 11.89 -23.41 13.59
C SER A 337 10.99 -22.84 12.49
N VAL A 338 10.88 -21.52 12.39
CA VAL A 338 10.04 -20.85 11.36
C VAL A 338 10.89 -19.85 10.60
N GLY A 339 10.80 -19.87 9.27
CA GLY A 339 11.44 -18.90 8.38
C GLY A 339 10.45 -18.28 7.40
N GLY A 340 10.72 -17.05 6.96
CA GLY A 340 9.88 -16.33 6.00
C GLY A 340 10.66 -15.60 4.90
N PHE A 341 9.96 -14.72 4.21
CA PHE A 341 10.48 -13.83 3.18
C PHE A 341 9.83 -12.45 3.32
N ASP A 342 10.55 -11.42 2.87
CA ASP A 342 10.17 -10.01 2.74
C ASP A 342 10.88 -9.09 3.76
N ASN A 343 11.37 -9.64 4.88
CA ASN A 343 11.97 -8.87 5.97
C ASN A 343 11.08 -7.71 6.46
N VAL A 344 9.81 -8.01 6.70
CA VAL A 344 8.85 -7.00 7.17
C VAL A 344 9.23 -6.51 8.57
N PRO A 345 9.04 -5.22 8.90
CA PRO A 345 9.48 -4.66 10.19
C PRO A 345 8.90 -5.40 11.41
N TYR A 346 7.66 -5.87 11.32
CA TYR A 346 6.98 -6.60 12.40
C TYR A 346 7.65 -7.94 12.74
N GLY A 347 8.42 -8.52 11.82
CA GLY A 347 9.19 -9.74 12.05
C GLY A 347 10.22 -9.57 13.18
N GLU A 348 10.80 -8.39 13.33
CA GLU A 348 11.79 -8.09 14.38
C GLU A 348 11.14 -7.96 15.77
N TYR A 349 9.90 -7.49 15.83
CA TYR A 349 9.16 -7.29 17.09
C TYR A 349 8.34 -8.52 17.53
N ALA A 350 8.33 -9.57 16.71
CA ALA A 350 7.67 -10.82 17.05
C ALA A 350 8.46 -11.58 18.14
N TYR A 351 7.79 -12.52 18.81
CA TYR A 351 8.43 -13.44 19.74
C TYR A 351 8.11 -14.89 19.37
N PRO A 352 9.11 -15.70 18.94
CA PRO A 352 10.50 -15.28 18.66
C PRO A 352 10.60 -14.34 17.44
N ALA A 353 11.66 -13.52 17.37
CA ALA A 353 11.91 -12.65 16.23
C ALA A 353 12.18 -13.47 14.97
N LEU A 354 11.57 -13.10 13.85
CA LEU A 354 11.48 -13.94 12.64
C LEU A 354 12.78 -13.91 11.81
N THR A 355 13.42 -15.06 11.64
CA THR A 355 14.40 -15.31 10.57
C THR A 355 13.70 -15.25 9.22
N THR A 356 14.23 -14.47 8.29
CA THR A 356 13.59 -14.18 7.01
C THR A 356 14.62 -13.86 5.94
N VAL A 357 14.21 -13.77 4.68
CA VAL A 357 15.03 -13.31 3.57
C VAL A 357 14.53 -11.95 3.12
N ASP A 358 15.40 -10.95 3.20
CA ASP A 358 15.17 -9.61 2.67
C ASP A 358 15.18 -9.66 1.13
N MET A 359 14.02 -9.31 0.56
CA MET A 359 13.79 -9.30 -0.88
C MET A 359 14.23 -7.97 -1.54
N GLN A 360 14.86 -7.07 -0.78
CA GLN A 360 15.31 -5.74 -1.19
C GLN A 360 14.19 -4.85 -1.75
N SER A 361 13.00 -4.92 -1.16
CA SER A 361 11.77 -4.27 -1.63
C SER A 361 11.92 -2.77 -1.92
N GLU A 362 12.59 -2.02 -1.05
CA GLU A 362 12.79 -0.58 -1.26
C GLU A 362 13.68 -0.30 -2.47
N GLN A 363 14.81 -1.00 -2.59
CA GLN A 363 15.70 -0.88 -3.75
C GLN A 363 15.02 -1.33 -5.05
N MET A 364 14.16 -2.35 -4.98
CA MET A 364 13.37 -2.82 -6.10
C MET A 364 12.46 -1.70 -6.63
N GLY A 365 11.78 -0.98 -5.73
CA GLY A 365 10.97 0.19 -6.08
C GLY A 365 11.78 1.33 -6.69
N GLU A 366 12.96 1.63 -6.13
CA GLU A 366 13.85 2.65 -6.69
C GLU A 366 14.30 2.31 -8.11
N LEU A 367 14.75 1.08 -8.33
CA LEU A 367 15.26 0.62 -9.61
C LEU A 367 14.16 0.57 -10.68
N ALA A 368 12.97 0.09 -10.33
CA ALA A 368 11.83 0.08 -11.25
C ALA A 368 11.41 1.49 -11.67
N MET A 369 11.43 2.45 -10.74
CA MET A 369 11.13 3.84 -11.05
C MET A 369 12.18 4.48 -11.95
N ARG A 370 13.48 4.21 -11.72
CA ARG A 370 14.56 4.68 -12.61
C ARG A 370 14.38 4.16 -14.02
N LYS A 371 14.12 2.86 -14.19
CA LYS A 371 13.84 2.24 -15.50
C LYS A 371 12.64 2.87 -16.19
N LEU A 372 11.57 3.13 -15.45
CA LEU A 372 10.37 3.76 -16.02
C LEU A 372 10.67 5.18 -16.50
N ILE A 373 11.40 5.98 -15.71
CA ILE A 373 11.80 7.33 -16.10
C ILE A 373 12.70 7.32 -17.33
N ASP A 374 13.63 6.38 -17.42
CA ASP A 374 14.47 6.21 -18.61
C ASP A 374 13.62 5.85 -19.84
N SER A 375 12.63 4.96 -19.69
CA SER A 375 11.70 4.61 -20.78
C SER A 375 10.83 5.80 -21.20
N LEU A 376 10.34 6.61 -20.26
CA LEU A 376 9.64 7.87 -20.54
C LEU A 376 10.52 8.88 -21.30
N ALA A 377 11.84 8.85 -21.07
CA ALA A 377 12.82 9.65 -21.81
C ALA A 377 13.24 9.04 -23.15
N GLY A 378 12.61 7.93 -23.58
CA GLY A 378 12.90 7.24 -24.84
C GLY A 378 14.09 6.28 -24.79
N LYS A 379 14.66 6.02 -23.61
CA LYS A 379 15.69 4.98 -23.41
C LYS A 379 15.01 3.66 -23.08
N ASN A 380 14.85 2.81 -24.08
CA ASN A 380 14.21 1.50 -23.90
C ASN A 380 15.24 0.44 -23.55
N ASP A 381 15.61 0.38 -22.27
CA ASP A 381 16.32 -0.75 -21.70
C ASP A 381 15.33 -1.83 -21.25
N ILE A 382 15.22 -2.89 -22.04
CA ILE A 382 14.35 -4.05 -21.77
C ILE A 382 15.00 -5.08 -20.84
N GLU A 383 16.21 -4.83 -20.32
CA GLU A 383 16.91 -5.78 -19.48
C GLU A 383 16.16 -6.05 -18.17
N TYR A 384 16.17 -7.32 -17.79
CA TYR A 384 15.74 -7.77 -16.47
C TYR A 384 16.81 -7.45 -15.43
N SER A 385 16.51 -6.55 -14.50
CA SER A 385 17.40 -6.30 -13.37
C SER A 385 17.06 -7.21 -12.20
N LEU A 386 18.05 -8.03 -11.81
CA LEU A 386 17.94 -8.97 -10.71
C LEU A 386 18.71 -8.46 -9.48
N LEU A 387 18.00 -8.33 -8.37
CA LEU A 387 18.57 -8.01 -7.06
C LEU A 387 18.90 -9.29 -6.30
N GLU A 388 20.02 -9.26 -5.56
CA GLU A 388 20.44 -10.39 -4.72
C GLU A 388 19.69 -10.39 -3.38
N PRO A 389 19.00 -11.48 -2.99
CA PRO A 389 18.34 -11.57 -1.70
C PRO A 389 19.34 -11.66 -0.55
N ARG A 390 18.93 -11.29 0.68
CA ARG A 390 19.79 -11.36 1.87
C ARG A 390 19.12 -12.11 3.01
N LEU A 391 19.74 -13.17 3.51
CA LEU A 391 19.24 -13.89 4.68
C LEU A 391 19.46 -13.05 5.94
N VAL A 392 18.38 -12.84 6.71
CA VAL A 392 18.37 -12.13 7.99
C VAL A 392 18.02 -13.15 9.08
N VAL A 393 19.05 -13.60 9.80
CA VAL A 393 18.91 -14.61 10.87
C VAL A 393 18.47 -13.93 12.17
N ARG A 394 17.43 -14.48 12.81
CA ARG A 394 16.90 -14.07 14.11
C ARG A 394 16.53 -15.29 14.97
N ASP A 395 15.70 -15.10 15.99
CA ASP A 395 15.42 -16.06 17.06
C ASP A 395 14.47 -17.20 16.67
N SER A 396 13.73 -17.09 15.56
CA SER A 396 12.73 -18.10 15.16
C SER A 396 13.34 -19.36 14.56
N THR A 397 14.66 -19.43 14.43
CA THR A 397 15.38 -20.63 13.96
C THR A 397 16.49 -20.97 14.93
N MET A 398 16.65 -22.26 15.26
CA MET A 398 17.72 -22.71 16.15
C MET A 398 18.45 -23.93 15.61
N ARG A 399 19.71 -24.08 16.04
CA ARG A 399 20.45 -25.32 15.83
C ARG A 399 19.80 -26.48 16.59
N ARG A 400 19.55 -27.59 15.91
CA ARG A 400 19.10 -28.84 16.51
C ARG A 400 20.27 -29.49 17.25
N PRO A 401 20.07 -30.04 18.47
CA PRO A 401 21.06 -30.91 19.09
C PRO A 401 21.37 -32.04 18.11
N GLU A 402 22.66 -32.35 17.89
CA GLU A 402 23.01 -33.53 17.13
C GLU A 402 22.30 -34.72 17.76
N ALA A 403 21.51 -35.45 16.95
CA ALA A 403 20.98 -36.73 17.41
C ALA A 403 22.19 -37.54 17.90
N PRO A 404 22.15 -38.14 19.11
CA PRO A 404 23.24 -38.97 19.55
C PRO A 404 23.50 -39.99 18.44
N HIS A 405 24.70 -39.95 17.86
CA HIS A 405 25.17 -41.02 17.00
C HIS A 405 24.82 -42.30 17.73
N SER A 406 23.97 -43.14 17.13
CA SER A 406 23.75 -44.48 17.64
C SER A 406 25.13 -45.11 17.73
N ALA A 407 25.68 -45.14 18.95
CA ALA A 407 26.93 -45.80 19.23
C ALA A 407 26.76 -47.20 18.65
N GLY A 408 27.61 -47.52 17.66
CA GLY A 408 27.50 -48.75 16.90
C GLY A 408 27.25 -49.91 17.85
N THR A 409 26.26 -50.71 17.52
CA THR A 409 25.98 -52.00 18.14
C THR A 409 27.31 -52.65 18.50
N PRO A 410 27.59 -52.99 19.77
CA PRO A 410 28.87 -53.58 20.11
C PRO A 410 29.02 -54.84 19.27
N HIS A 411 30.02 -54.85 18.39
CA HIS A 411 30.42 -56.04 17.66
C HIS A 411 30.60 -57.15 18.69
N VAL A 412 29.66 -58.10 18.69
CA VAL A 412 29.82 -59.36 19.39
C VAL A 412 31.09 -59.98 18.83
N ARG A 413 32.17 -59.96 19.61
CA ARG A 413 33.39 -60.72 19.33
C ARG A 413 32.97 -62.19 19.35
N THR A 414 32.82 -62.78 18.17
CA THR A 414 32.76 -64.23 18.04
C THR A 414 34.08 -64.79 18.58
N ALA A 415 33.98 -65.70 19.55
CA ALA A 415 35.13 -66.42 20.08
C ALA A 415 35.79 -67.24 18.96
N PRO A 416 37.13 -67.38 18.93
CA PRO A 416 37.79 -68.24 17.97
C PRO A 416 37.49 -69.72 18.25
N PRO A 417 37.45 -70.58 17.22
CA PRO A 417 37.15 -71.99 17.40
C PRO A 417 38.27 -72.69 18.18
N GLU A 418 37.86 -73.56 19.11
CA GLU A 418 38.76 -74.45 19.85
C GLU A 418 39.58 -75.31 18.88
N LYS A 419 40.90 -75.29 19.06
CA LYS A 419 41.79 -76.26 18.42
C LYS A 419 41.58 -77.62 19.09
N GLY A 420 40.90 -78.53 18.38
CA GLY A 420 40.88 -79.94 18.74
C GLY A 420 42.30 -80.51 18.78
N THR A 421 42.73 -80.95 19.95
CA THR A 421 43.92 -81.76 20.15
C THR A 421 43.64 -83.19 19.68
N SER A 422 44.43 -83.65 18.72
CA SER A 422 44.57 -85.06 18.39
C SER A 422 45.22 -85.83 19.53
N ARG A 423 44.55 -86.87 20.04
CA ARG A 423 45.15 -88.10 20.53
C ARG A 423 44.15 -89.24 20.46
#